data_AF-A0ABD1WRF5-F1
#
_entry.id   AF-A0ABD1WRF5-F1
#
_cell.length_a   1.000
_cell.length_b   1.000
_cell.length_c   1.000
_cell.angle_alpha   90.00
_cell.angle_beta   90.00
_cell.angle_gamma   90.00
#
_symmetry.space_group_name_H-M   'P 1'
#
loop_
_entity.id
_entity.type
_entity.pdbx_description
1 polymer ?
#
loop_
_entity_poly.entity_id
_entity_poly.type
_entity_poly.pdbx_seq_one_letter_code
_entity_poly.pdbx_strand_id
1 'polypeptide(L)'
;MEKRVVSCAILFTFLTALNLFHLPITSSAQSNERLVTVLSIDGGGIRGIIPGTLLGYLEARLQEIDGPSARIADYFDVIAGTSTGGLITTMLTAPGKDNLPIYEANSITNFYLEHGPKIFPIQR
;
A
#
# COMPACT_ATOMS: atom_id res chain seq x y z
N MET A 1 -10.65 0.26 54.16
CA MET A 1 -11.36 -0.79 53.40
C MET A 1 -11.52 -0.44 51.92
N GLU A 2 -11.63 0.83 51.54
CA GLU A 2 -11.74 1.28 50.13
C GLU A 2 -10.54 0.99 49.23
N LYS A 3 -9.29 1.07 49.72
CA LYS A 3 -8.10 0.89 48.86
C LYS A 3 -7.94 -0.54 48.28
N ARG A 4 -8.58 -1.55 48.89
CA ARG A 4 -8.57 -2.94 48.39
C ARG A 4 -9.64 -3.18 47.33
N VAL A 5 -10.75 -2.42 47.37
CA VAL A 5 -11.85 -2.55 46.40
C VAL A 5 -11.46 -1.95 45.06
N VAL A 6 -10.75 -0.81 45.05
CA VAL A 6 -10.25 -0.17 43.82
C VAL A 6 -9.20 -1.03 43.10
N SER A 7 -8.31 -1.69 43.84
CA SER A 7 -7.31 -2.61 43.25
C SER A 7 -7.96 -3.85 42.62
N CYS A 8 -9.03 -4.36 43.25
CA CYS A 8 -9.77 -5.50 42.71
C CYS A 8 -10.62 -5.11 41.49
N ALA A 9 -11.21 -3.92 41.48
CA ALA A 9 -11.97 -3.41 40.34
C ALA A 9 -11.09 -3.17 39.10
N ILE A 10 -9.86 -2.64 39.28
CA ILE A 10 -8.90 -2.44 38.19
C ILE A 10 -8.38 -3.77 37.64
N LEU A 11 -8.17 -4.77 38.51
CA LEU A 11 -7.76 -6.11 38.07
C LEU A 11 -8.91 -6.81 37.30
N PHE A 12 -10.17 -6.57 37.69
CA PHE A 12 -11.35 -7.12 37.02
C PHE A 12 -11.64 -6.46 35.66
N THR A 13 -11.36 -5.16 35.50
CA THR A 13 -11.40 -4.51 34.18
C THR A 13 -10.24 -4.94 33.27
N PHE A 14 -9.05 -5.22 33.81
CA PHE A 14 -7.95 -5.77 33.01
C PHE A 14 -8.21 -7.22 32.56
N LEU A 15 -8.85 -8.06 33.38
CA LEU A 15 -9.14 -9.45 33.04
C LEU A 15 -10.31 -9.60 32.06
N THR A 16 -11.27 -8.66 32.06
CA THR A 16 -12.33 -8.60 31.06
C THR A 16 -11.82 -8.05 29.72
N ALA A 17 -10.91 -7.06 29.73
CA ALA A 17 -10.25 -6.58 28.51
C ALA A 17 -9.38 -7.65 27.84
N LEU A 18 -8.75 -8.55 28.60
CA LEU A 18 -7.96 -9.66 28.05
C LEU A 18 -8.83 -10.75 27.38
N ASN A 19 -10.08 -10.91 27.81
CA ASN A 19 -11.04 -11.85 27.22
C ASN A 19 -11.85 -11.26 26.05
N LEU A 20 -11.82 -9.95 25.85
CA LEU A 20 -12.45 -9.26 24.70
C LEU A 20 -11.60 -9.27 23.41
N PHE A 21 -10.35 -9.72 23.48
CA PHE A 21 -9.52 -10.00 22.29
C PHE A 21 -9.59 -11.46 21.81
N HIS A 22 -10.34 -12.33 22.51
CA HIS A 22 -10.77 -13.62 22.00
C HIS A 22 -12.18 -13.53 21.40
N LEU A 23 -12.44 -12.49 20.59
CA LEU A 23 -13.34 -12.75 19.48
C LEU A 23 -12.66 -13.86 18.69
N PRO A 24 -13.27 -15.05 18.54
CA PRO A 24 -12.85 -15.87 17.43
C PRO A 24 -13.10 -14.96 16.23
N ILE A 25 -12.03 -14.50 15.58
CA ILE A 25 -12.10 -14.40 14.14
C ILE A 25 -12.37 -15.85 13.76
N THR A 26 -13.66 -16.20 13.74
CA THR A 26 -14.12 -17.42 13.12
C THR A 26 -13.46 -17.36 11.78
N SER A 27 -12.45 -18.22 11.59
CA SER A 27 -11.95 -18.56 10.28
C SER A 27 -13.21 -18.93 9.52
N SER A 28 -13.76 -17.95 8.79
CA SER A 28 -14.80 -18.18 7.82
C SER A 28 -14.21 -19.28 6.98
N ALA A 29 -14.87 -20.44 6.96
CA ALA A 29 -14.47 -21.61 6.20
C ALA A 29 -13.70 -21.14 4.98
N GLN A 30 -12.38 -21.42 4.93
CA GLN A 30 -11.52 -20.94 3.87
C GLN A 30 -12.06 -21.56 2.59
N SER A 31 -12.96 -20.84 1.92
CA SER A 31 -13.33 -21.17 0.56
C SER A 31 -12.02 -21.14 -0.19
N ASN A 32 -11.76 -22.17 -0.99
CA ASN A 32 -10.59 -22.24 -1.86
C ASN A 32 -10.80 -21.26 -3.04
N GLU A 33 -11.25 -20.05 -2.72
CA GLU A 33 -11.56 -18.97 -3.64
C GLU A 33 -10.31 -18.11 -3.71
N ARG A 34 -9.78 -18.00 -4.92
CA ARG A 34 -8.66 -17.12 -5.22
C ARG A 34 -9.04 -15.70 -4.80
N LEU A 35 -8.28 -15.13 -3.85
CA LEU A 35 -8.38 -13.72 -3.52
C LEU A 35 -7.98 -12.89 -4.74
N VAL A 36 -8.77 -11.85 -5.04
CA VAL A 36 -8.45 -10.87 -6.09
C VAL A 36 -7.79 -9.67 -5.44
N THR A 37 -6.62 -9.27 -5.95
CA THR A 37 -5.85 -8.14 -5.42
C THR A 37 -6.03 -6.89 -6.29
N VAL A 38 -6.38 -5.76 -5.64
CA VAL A 38 -6.63 -4.49 -6.33
C VAL A 38 -5.79 -3.38 -5.72
N LEU A 39 -5.04 -2.67 -6.57
CA LEU A 39 -4.34 -1.44 -6.23
C LEU A 39 -5.05 -0.23 -6.86
N SER A 40 -5.44 0.74 -6.04
CA SER A 40 -6.03 2.00 -6.50
C SER A 40 -5.13 3.18 -6.14
N ILE A 41 -4.86 4.06 -7.11
CA ILE A 41 -3.97 5.21 -6.95
C ILE A 41 -4.74 6.50 -7.27
N ASP A 42 -4.92 7.34 -6.24
CA ASP A 42 -5.62 8.60 -6.38
C ASP A 42 -4.84 9.62 -7.22
N GLY A 43 -5.59 10.57 -7.80
CA GLY A 43 -5.03 11.74 -8.46
C GLY A 43 -4.49 12.77 -7.45
N GLY A 44 -3.69 13.72 -7.94
CA GLY A 44 -3.15 14.76 -7.05
C GLY A 44 -2.19 15.77 -7.66
N GLY A 45 -2.05 15.81 -8.99
CA GLY A 45 -1.05 16.66 -9.65
C GLY A 45 0.37 16.25 -9.21
N ILE A 46 1.19 17.23 -8.83
CA ILE A 46 2.56 17.00 -8.34
C ILE A 46 2.62 16.13 -7.08
N ARG A 47 1.52 16.01 -6.33
CA ARG A 47 1.45 15.16 -5.13
C ARG A 47 1.53 13.66 -5.44
N GLY A 48 1.60 13.25 -6.71
CA GLY A 48 1.96 11.88 -7.12
C GLY A 48 3.26 11.36 -6.53
N ILE A 49 4.14 12.25 -6.07
CA ILE A 49 5.33 11.92 -5.28
C ILE A 49 4.98 11.13 -4.01
N ILE A 50 3.84 11.41 -3.37
CA ILE A 50 3.42 10.72 -2.13
C ILE A 50 3.14 9.23 -2.41
N PRO A 51 2.18 8.86 -3.29
CA PRO A 51 1.97 7.45 -3.62
C PRO A 51 3.19 6.84 -4.33
N GLY A 52 3.93 7.58 -5.15
CA GLY A 52 5.17 7.09 -5.77
C GLY A 52 6.22 6.65 -4.74
N THR A 53 6.38 7.40 -3.66
CA THR A 53 7.30 7.05 -2.56
C THR A 53 6.83 5.81 -1.80
N LEU A 54 5.54 5.70 -1.51
CA LEU A 54 4.95 4.53 -0.86
C LEU A 54 5.09 3.27 -1.72
N LEU A 55 4.84 3.38 -3.03
CA LEU A 55 4.97 2.28 -3.98
C LEU A 55 6.42 1.84 -4.15
N GLY A 56 7.37 2.79 -4.18
CA GLY A 56 8.80 2.46 -4.17
C GLY A 56 9.22 1.67 -2.93
N TYR A 57 8.71 2.04 -1.76
CA TYR A 57 8.96 1.27 -0.53
C TYR A 57 8.30 -0.12 -0.57
N LEU A 58 7.05 -0.21 -1.02
CA LEU A 58 6.33 -1.48 -1.15
C LEU A 58 7.06 -2.44 -2.11
N GLU A 59 7.46 -1.97 -3.29
CA GLU A 59 8.18 -2.79 -4.26
C GLU A 59 9.53 -3.26 -3.72
N ALA A 60 10.26 -2.41 -3.01
CA ALA A 60 11.51 -2.82 -2.35
C ALA A 60 11.28 -3.96 -1.34
N ARG A 61 10.19 -3.91 -0.56
CA ARG A 61 9.84 -5.01 0.37
C ARG A 61 9.46 -6.30 -0.35
N LEU A 62 8.76 -6.20 -1.48
CA LEU A 62 8.44 -7.37 -2.29
C LEU A 62 9.72 -7.98 -2.88
N GLN A 63 10.66 -7.14 -3.31
CA GLN A 63 11.96 -7.59 -3.82
C GLN A 63 12.86 -8.24 -2.75
N GLU A 64 12.77 -7.82 -1.48
CA GLU A 64 13.44 -8.49 -0.37
C GLU A 64 12.90 -9.91 -0.14
N ILE A 65 11.62 -10.15 -0.43
CA ILE A 65 10.94 -11.43 -0.19
C ILE A 65 11.10 -12.37 -1.39
N ASP A 66 10.82 -11.89 -2.61
CA ASP A 66 10.69 -12.71 -3.82
C ASP A 66 11.80 -12.46 -4.86
N GLY A 67 12.72 -11.51 -4.58
CA GLY A 67 13.90 -11.24 -5.40
C GLY A 67 13.84 -9.95 -6.21
N PRO A 68 14.98 -9.51 -6.77
CA PRO A 68 15.14 -8.17 -7.35
C PRO A 68 14.30 -7.91 -8.61
N SER A 69 13.81 -8.96 -9.26
CA SER A 69 12.94 -8.86 -10.43
C SER A 69 11.46 -8.65 -10.08
N ALA A 70 11.07 -8.78 -8.81
CA ALA A 70 9.69 -8.56 -8.38
C ALA A 70 9.24 -7.13 -8.69
N ARG A 71 8.04 -7.00 -9.24
CA ARG A 71 7.40 -5.72 -9.59
C ARG A 71 6.00 -5.65 -9.02
N ILE A 72 5.51 -4.44 -8.74
CA ILE A 72 4.12 -4.24 -8.26
C ILE A 72 3.09 -4.97 -9.13
N ALA A 73 3.26 -4.97 -10.46
CA ALA A 73 2.36 -5.61 -11.40
C ALA A 73 2.25 -7.14 -11.25
N ASP A 74 3.22 -7.80 -10.61
CA ASP A 74 3.20 -9.24 -10.39
C ASP A 74 2.22 -9.66 -9.28
N TYR A 75 1.84 -8.73 -8.40
CA TYR A 75 1.07 -9.01 -7.18
C TYR A 75 -0.38 -8.54 -7.23
N PHE A 76 -0.71 -7.65 -8.17
CA PHE A 76 -2.04 -7.04 -8.28
C PHE A 76 -2.74 -7.48 -9.56
N ASP A 77 -3.87 -8.17 -9.43
CA ASP A 77 -4.72 -8.56 -10.56
C ASP A 77 -5.29 -7.33 -11.29
N VAL A 78 -5.55 -6.24 -10.54
CA VAL A 78 -6.05 -4.97 -11.08
C VAL A 78 -5.27 -3.81 -10.49
N ILE A 79 -4.78 -2.92 -11.36
CA ILE A 79 -4.19 -1.64 -10.97
C ILE A 79 -4.98 -0.54 -11.65
N ALA A 80 -5.55 0.36 -10.86
CA ALA A 80 -6.34 1.49 -11.33
C ALA A 80 -5.77 2.80 -10.80
N GLY A 81 -5.92 3.87 -11.57
CA GLY A 81 -5.51 5.19 -11.12
C GLY A 81 -6.20 6.32 -11.90
N THR A 82 -6.43 7.44 -11.22
CA THR A 82 -7.06 8.63 -11.83
C THR A 82 -6.07 9.77 -11.94
N SER A 83 -6.05 10.48 -13.07
CA SER A 83 -5.13 11.62 -13.31
C SER A 83 -3.66 11.20 -13.13
N THR A 84 -2.89 11.89 -12.28
CA THR A 84 -1.54 11.51 -11.83
C THR A 84 -1.46 10.02 -11.45
N GLY A 85 -2.47 9.48 -10.76
CA GLY A 85 -2.53 8.07 -10.42
C GLY A 85 -2.60 7.17 -11.65
N GLY A 86 -3.31 7.59 -12.70
CA GLY A 86 -3.36 6.86 -13.98
C GLY A 86 -2.04 6.90 -14.76
N LEU A 87 -1.30 8.03 -14.67
CA LEU A 87 0.07 8.09 -15.18
C LEU A 87 0.97 7.09 -14.45
N ILE A 88 0.88 7.05 -13.11
CA ILE A 88 1.62 6.10 -12.28
C ILE A 88 1.26 4.66 -12.63
N THR A 89 -0.04 4.34 -12.73
CA THR A 89 -0.52 3.03 -13.18
C THR A 89 0.12 2.65 -14.52
N THR A 90 0.11 3.56 -15.49
CA THR A 90 0.71 3.32 -16.81
C THR A 90 2.21 3.03 -16.71
N MET A 91 2.95 3.78 -15.89
CA MET A 91 4.38 3.53 -15.68
C MET A 91 4.65 2.13 -15.09
N LEU A 92 3.79 1.68 -14.17
CA LEU A 92 3.92 0.39 -13.50
C LEU A 92 3.43 -0.81 -14.32
N THR A 93 2.65 -0.60 -15.38
CA THR A 93 2.04 -1.71 -16.13
C THR A 93 2.35 -1.72 -17.63
N ALA A 94 2.91 -0.65 -18.18
CA ALA A 94 3.27 -0.62 -19.60
C ALA A 94 4.39 -1.63 -19.89
N PRO A 95 4.20 -2.57 -20.83
CA PRO A 95 5.19 -3.60 -21.12
C PRO A 95 6.39 -3.02 -21.87
N GLY A 96 7.59 -3.34 -21.39
CA GLY A 96 8.86 -3.08 -22.05
C GLY A 96 9.26 -4.19 -23.01
N LYS A 97 10.54 -4.19 -23.42
CA LYS A 97 11.07 -5.16 -24.40
C LYS A 97 10.97 -6.62 -23.95
N ASP A 98 11.00 -6.85 -22.64
CA ASP A 98 10.96 -8.19 -22.04
C ASP A 98 9.59 -8.53 -21.43
N ASN A 99 8.52 -7.82 -21.84
CA ASN A 99 7.18 -7.87 -21.23
C ASN A 99 7.13 -7.50 -19.74
N LEU A 100 8.22 -6.99 -19.18
CA LEU A 100 8.29 -6.43 -17.83
C LEU A 100 7.85 -4.96 -17.83
N PRO A 101 7.30 -4.44 -16.72
CA PRO A 101 7.07 -3.01 -16.55
C PRO A 101 8.30 -2.17 -16.91
N ILE A 102 8.10 -1.12 -17.72
CA ILE A 102 9.18 -0.23 -18.16
C ILE A 102 9.82 0.50 -16.96
N TYR A 103 9.04 0.79 -15.92
CA TYR A 103 9.49 1.51 -14.74
C TYR A 103 9.42 0.65 -13.48
N GLU A 104 10.47 0.78 -12.66
CA GLU A 104 10.41 0.41 -11.25
C GLU A 104 9.61 1.47 -10.46
N ALA A 105 8.96 1.05 -9.39
CA ALA A 105 8.14 1.94 -8.57
C ALA A 105 8.99 3.08 -7.94
N ASN A 106 10.25 2.80 -7.60
CA ASN A 106 11.18 3.82 -7.09
C ASN A 106 11.41 4.99 -8.08
N SER A 107 11.19 4.77 -9.38
CA SER A 107 11.49 5.74 -10.44
C SER A 107 10.38 6.77 -10.61
N ILE A 108 9.19 6.50 -10.07
CA ILE A 108 8.03 7.40 -10.13
C ILE A 108 8.34 8.75 -9.45
N THR A 109 8.98 8.72 -8.28
CA THR A 109 9.34 9.95 -7.56
C THR A 109 10.33 10.77 -8.37
N ASN A 110 11.34 10.13 -8.95
CA ASN A 110 12.33 10.80 -9.80
C ASN A 110 11.70 11.42 -11.04
N PHE A 111 10.75 10.71 -11.68
CA PHE A 111 9.98 11.25 -12.81
C PHE A 111 9.29 12.58 -12.46
N TYR A 112 8.63 12.66 -11.31
CA TYR A 112 7.97 13.90 -10.89
C TYR A 112 8.96 14.98 -10.43
N LEU A 113 10.10 14.63 -9.85
CA LEU A 113 11.14 15.61 -9.52
C LEU A 113 11.76 16.23 -10.78
N GLU A 114 12.01 15.43 -11.82
CA GLU A 114 12.62 15.88 -13.06
C GLU A 114 11.63 16.62 -13.97
N HIS A 115 10.44 16.03 -14.19
CA HIS A 115 9.48 16.55 -15.16
C HIS A 115 8.39 17.43 -14.52
N GLY A 116 8.21 17.36 -13.20
CA GLY A 116 7.21 18.14 -12.47
C GLY A 116 7.21 19.63 -12.78
N PRO A 117 8.36 20.33 -12.79
CA PRO A 117 8.40 21.76 -13.14
C PRO A 117 7.95 22.07 -14.58
N LYS A 118 8.10 21.12 -15.52
CA LYS A 118 7.66 21.27 -16.91
C LYS A 118 6.17 20.95 -17.08
N ILE A 119 5.68 19.93 -16.35
CA ILE A 119 4.27 19.50 -16.37
C ILE A 119 3.38 20.50 -15.61
N PHE A 120 3.89 21.03 -14.49
CA PHE A 120 3.21 21.98 -13.61
C PHE A 120 4.00 23.30 -13.54
N PRO A 121 4.13 24.05 -14.65
CA PRO A 121 4.86 25.30 -14.65
C PRO A 121 4.16 26.32 -13.75
N ILE A 122 4.95 27.13 -13.03
CA ILE A 122 4.42 28.28 -12.29
C ILE A 122 3.90 29.28 -13.32
N GLN A 123 2.58 29.42 -13.40
CA GLN A 123 1.95 30.48 -14.16
C GLN A 123 2.17 31.77 -13.36
N ARG A 124 2.94 32.70 -13.95
CA ARG A 124 3.16 34.05 -13.41
C ARG A 124 2.14 35.00 -14.00
#